data_AF-A0A0P9U1S2-F1
#
_entry.id   AF-A0A0P9U1S2-F1
#
_cell.length_a   1.000
_cell.length_b   1.000
_cell.length_c   1.000
_cell.angle_alpha   90.00
_cell.angle_beta   90.00
_cell.angle_gamma   90.00
#
_symmetry.space_group_name_H-M   'P 1'
#
loop_
_entity.id
_entity.type
_entity.pdbx_description
1 polymer ?
#
loop_
_entity_poly.entity_id
_entity_poly.type
_entity_poly.pdbx_seq_one_letter_code
_entity_poly.pdbx_strand_id
1 'polypeptide(L)' 'MTVAGHDAISMNRHYPVCLLFIPSSNGVSHNEAEYTNDQDMRNGLRMLTGLLYRACTSSASFL' A
#
# COMPACT_ATOMS: atom_id res chain seq x y z
N MET A 1 -1.45 -11.37 3.08
CA MET A 1 -2.27 -11.20 4.30
C MET A 1 -1.45 -10.34 5.26
N THR A 2 -1.99 -9.20 5.70
CA THR A 2 -1.36 -8.35 6.72
C THR A 2 -1.75 -8.84 8.12
N VAL A 3 -0.86 -8.66 9.10
CA VAL A 3 -1.11 -9.02 10.51
C VAL A 3 -1.61 -7.82 11.33
N ALA A 4 -1.41 -6.59 10.83
CA ALA A 4 -1.87 -5.37 11.47
C ALA A 4 -3.26 -4.96 10.95
N GLY A 5 -4.00 -4.22 11.78
CA GLY A 5 -5.24 -3.58 11.34
C GLY A 5 -4.97 -2.49 10.32
N HIS A 6 -5.77 -2.46 9.24
CA HIS A 6 -5.79 -1.38 8.26
C HIS A 6 -7.24 -1.11 7.85
N ASP A 7 -7.58 0.14 7.56
CA ASP A 7 -8.94 0.52 7.14
C ASP A 7 -9.42 -0.26 5.92
N ALA A 8 -8.48 -0.61 5.03
CA ALA A 8 -8.73 -1.45 3.86
C ALA A 8 -9.40 -2.79 4.22
N ILE A 9 -9.09 -3.38 5.38
CA ILE A 9 -9.71 -4.65 5.81
C ILE A 9 -11.22 -4.47 5.99
N SER A 10 -11.62 -3.40 6.68
CA SER A 10 -13.04 -3.05 6.89
C SER A 10 -13.73 -2.70 5.56
N MET A 11 -13.03 -1.98 4.68
CA MET A 11 -13.56 -1.57 3.38
C MET A 11 -13.71 -2.73 2.37
N ASN A 12 -12.92 -3.79 2.49
CA ASN A 12 -12.91 -4.93 1.56
C ASN A 12 -14.26 -5.65 1.46
N ARG A 13 -15.17 -5.43 2.41
CA ARG A 13 -16.53 -5.98 2.35
C ARG A 13 -17.40 -5.33 1.27
N HIS A 14 -17.09 -4.09 0.89
CA HIS A 14 -17.92 -3.27 0.01
C HIS A 14 -17.22 -2.83 -1.27
N TYR A 15 -15.89 -2.76 -1.26
CA TYR A 15 -15.10 -2.25 -2.38
C TYR A 15 -13.91 -3.16 -2.67
N PRO A 16 -13.46 -3.23 -3.94
CA PRO A 16 -12.17 -3.82 -4.27
C PRO A 16 -11.06 -3.01 -3.61
N VAL A 17 -10.26 -3.65 -2.77
CA VAL A 17 -9.13 -3.00 -2.09
C VAL A 17 -7.84 -3.77 -2.32
N CYS A 18 -6.72 -3.06 -2.24
CA CYS A 18 -5.41 -3.66 -2.13
C CYS A 18 -4.57 -2.87 -1.13
N LEU A 19 -3.57 -3.53 -0.54
CA LEU A 19 -2.54 -2.88 0.27
C LEU A 19 -1.21 -3.03 -0.45
N LEU A 20 -0.47 -1.92 -0.57
CA LEU A 20 0.90 -1.91 -1.07
C LEU A 20 1.83 -1.65 0.12
N PHE A 21 2.79 -2.55 0.33
CA PHE A 21 3.76 -2.44 1.42
C PHE A 21 5.13 -2.08 0.88
N ILE A 22 5.84 -1.25 1.64
CA ILE A 22 7.27 -0.98 1.48
C ILE A 22 8.01 -1.49 2.73
N PRO A 23 9.31 -1.83 2.62
CA PRO A 23 10.08 -2.33 3.76
C PRO A 23 10.20 -1.30 4.88
N SER A 24 9.98 -1.72 6.12
CA SER A 24 10.49 -1.01 7.30
C SER A 24 11.79 -1.66 7.75
N SER A 25 12.77 -0.87 8.16
CA SER A 25 14.07 -1.34 8.63
C SER A 25 13.90 -2.26 9.85
N ASN A 26 14.42 -3.48 9.75
CA ASN A 26 14.27 -4.55 10.74
C ASN A 26 12.80 -4.88 11.10
N GLY A 27 11.83 -4.47 10.28
CA GLY A 27 10.40 -4.69 10.53
C GLY A 27 9.85 -3.95 11.76
N VAL A 28 10.56 -2.93 12.27
CA VAL A 28 10.13 -2.16 13.44
C VAL A 28 8.98 -1.22 13.07
N SER A 29 7.97 -1.12 13.94
CA SER A 29 6.89 -0.14 13.84
C SER A 29 6.36 0.23 15.24
N HIS A 30 5.66 1.36 15.38
CA HIS A 30 5.21 1.93 16.67
C HIS A 30 6.37 2.16 17.66
N ASN A 31 7.52 2.60 17.14
CA ASN A 31 8.73 2.83 17.90
C ASN A 31 9.49 4.03 17.34
N GLU A 32 10.23 4.77 18.16
CA GLU A 32 10.99 5.94 17.68
C GLU A 32 12.09 5.59 16.67
N ALA A 33 12.54 4.34 16.64
CA ALA A 33 13.49 3.81 15.66
C ALA A 33 12.83 3.30 14.37
N GLU A 34 11.51 3.41 14.22
CA GLU A 34 10.81 3.08 12.98
C GLU A 34 11.37 3.92 11.83
N TYR A 35 11.86 3.23 10.80
CA TYR A 35 12.53 3.87 9.69
C TYR A 35 12.29 3.11 8.40
N THR A 36 11.92 3.83 7.36
CA THR A 36 11.88 3.32 5.99
C THR A 36 12.89 4.08 5.14
N ASN A 37 13.68 3.37 4.35
CA ASN A 37 14.65 3.99 3.46
C ASN A 37 13.94 4.88 2.43
N ASP A 38 14.49 6.08 2.23
CA ASP A 38 14.14 7.03 1.20
C ASP A 38 13.86 6.42 -0.19
N GLN A 39 14.70 5.47 -0.60
CA GLN A 39 14.52 4.82 -1.90
C GLN A 39 13.27 3.93 -1.93
N ASP A 40 12.98 3.24 -0.84
CA ASP A 40 11.80 2.40 -0.70
C ASP A 40 10.52 3.23 -0.65
N MET A 41 10.54 4.37 0.05
CA MET A 41 9.44 5.34 0.01
C MET A 41 9.16 5.83 -1.42
N ARG A 42 10.20 6.20 -2.17
CA ARG A 42 10.05 6.61 -3.58
C ARG A 42 9.53 5.47 -4.46
N ASN A 43 9.96 4.24 -4.22
CA ASN A 43 9.44 3.07 -4.95
C ASN A 43 7.96 2.82 -4.64
N GLY A 44 7.55 2.94 -3.37
CA GLY A 44 6.16 2.87 -2.95
C GLY A 44 5.30 3.92 -3.64
N LEU A 45 5.78 5.17 -3.69
CA LEU A 45 5.09 6.26 -4.39
C LEU A 45 4.91 5.95 -5.88
N ARG A 46 5.98 5.52 -6.57
CA ARG A 46 5.91 5.15 -8.00
C ARG A 46 4.88 4.05 -8.25
N MET A 47 4.86 3.02 -7.42
CA MET A 47 3.89 1.92 -7.52
C MET A 47 2.47 2.39 -7.29
N LEU A 48 2.22 3.19 -6.23
CA LEU A 48 0.91 3.74 -5.95
C LEU A 48 0.41 4.61 -7.11
N THR A 49 1.25 5.51 -7.63
CA THR A 49 0.91 6.37 -8.76
C THR A 49 0.57 5.55 -10.00
N GLY A 50 1.39 4.55 -10.36
CA GLY A 50 1.14 3.69 -11.51
C GLY A 50 -0.15 2.87 -11.37
N LEU A 51 -0.43 2.35 -10.17
CA LEU A 51 -1.64 1.60 -9.88
C LEU A 51 -2.88 2.49 -10.02
N LEU A 52 -2.88 3.67 -9.41
CA LEU A 52 -4.01 4.61 -9.49
C LEU A 52 -4.23 5.11 -10.92
N TYR A 53 -3.15 5.43 -11.66
CA TYR A 53 -3.26 5.82 -13.05
C TYR A 53 -3.96 4.72 -13.87
N ARG A 54 -3.52 3.47 -13.74
CA ARG A 54 -4.17 2.34 -14.42
C ARG A 54 -5.63 2.15 -13.97
N ALA A 55 -5.90 2.26 -12.68
CA ALA A 55 -7.25 2.12 -12.11
C ALA A 55 -8.23 3.16 -12.68
N CYS A 56 -7.78 4.40 -12.87
CA CYS A 56 -8.63 5.48 -13.37
C CYS A 56 -8.71 5.55 -14.89
N THR A 57 -7.74 5.01 -15.62
CA THR A 57 -7.65 5.16 -17.09
C THR A 57 -7.99 3.91 -17.88
N SER A 58 -7.97 2.73 -17.25
CA SER A 58 -8.31 1.48 -17.95
C SER A 58 -9.83 1.34 -18.10
N SER A 59 -10.29 1.10 -19.34
CA SER A 59 -11.71 0.81 -19.62
C SER A 59 -12.15 -0.60 -19.21
N ALA A 60 -11.21 -1.46 -18.80
CA ALA A 60 -11.51 -2.76 -18.23
C ALA A 60 -11.92 -2.57 -16.77
N SER A 61 -13.15 -2.98 -16.45
CA SER A 61 -13.62 -3.10 -15.08
C SER A 61 -12.61 -3.95 -14.30
N PHE A 62 -12.12 -3.46 -13.16
CA PHE A 62 -11.17 -4.16 -12.28
C PHE A 62 -11.83 -5.34 -11.52
N LEU A 63 -12.87 -5.94 -12.10
CA LEU A 63 -13.69 -7.03 -11.56
C LEU A 63 -13.77 -8.15 -12.59
#